data_AF-R6XNT7-F1
#
_entry.id   AF-R6XNT7-F1
#
_cell.length_a   1.000
_cell.length_b   1.000
_cell.length_c   1.000
_cell.angle_alpha   90.00
_cell.angle_beta   90.00
_cell.angle_gamma   90.00
#
_symmetry.space_group_name_H-M   'P 1'
#
loop_
_entity.id
_entity.type
_entity.pdbx_description
1 polymer ?
#
loop_
_entity_poly.entity_id
_entity_poly.type
_entity_poly.pdbx_seq_one_letter_code
_entity_poly.pdbx_strand_id
1 'polypeptide(L)'
;MFYLEEGTYYIQLTILDIATSWPTELIQQYFGEVEIPSFPNVEEYYVDDSQYEDYGLCIELANADETYEETYKATLVAAGFTVSFDSSSDAYVGVDPTGKVEVMFYLYDDKFEIQIYDYVPVVVKENELTFADETYIQEKNADSTTWIKDDYTVTVTKGSSSTGVGNTNYFSNPLRLYNGQHVVISWGEKSVASLTIDSSSSSNKADITTIGNVVGGEITYGFETATITIAEGATQVEFDIVTKDSYKQCHLASITFNE
;
A
#
# COMPACT_ATOMS: atom_id res chain seq x y z
N MET A 1 18.22 27.12 -10.76
CA MET A 1 19.23 28.08 -10.26
C MET A 1 20.55 27.32 -10.17
N PHE A 2 21.51 27.64 -11.03
CA PHE A 2 22.73 26.84 -11.17
C PHE A 2 23.84 27.40 -10.28
N TYR A 3 24.41 26.56 -9.43
CA TYR A 3 25.68 26.84 -8.75
C TYR A 3 26.79 26.13 -9.52
N LEU A 4 27.81 26.89 -9.92
CA LEU A 4 28.97 26.39 -10.67
C LEU A 4 30.14 26.21 -9.70
N GLU A 5 30.64 24.98 -9.59
CA GLU A 5 31.98 24.67 -9.09
C GLU A 5 32.73 23.83 -10.13
N GLU A 6 34.01 24.14 -10.35
CA GLU A 6 34.88 23.48 -11.33
C GLU A 6 35.22 22.04 -10.90
N GLY A 7 34.71 21.05 -11.64
CA GLY A 7 35.17 19.67 -11.52
C GLY A 7 34.18 18.66 -12.07
N THR A 8 34.56 17.98 -13.15
CA THR A 8 33.96 16.76 -13.72
C THR A 8 32.43 16.75 -13.84
N TYR A 9 31.96 17.03 -15.06
CA TYR A 9 30.55 16.84 -15.43
C TYR A 9 30.22 15.35 -15.53
N TYR A 10 29.43 14.83 -14.61
CA TYR A 10 28.61 13.65 -14.87
C TYR A 10 27.34 14.15 -15.54
N ILE A 11 27.26 14.01 -16.86
CA ILE A 11 25.97 14.14 -17.54
C ILE A 11 25.29 12.78 -17.35
N GLN A 12 24.36 12.71 -16.40
CA GLN A 12 23.43 11.59 -16.34
C GLN A 12 22.39 11.84 -17.43
N LEU A 13 22.68 11.36 -18.65
CA LEU A 13 21.67 11.25 -19.70
C LEU A 13 20.80 10.06 -19.33
N THR A 14 19.62 10.29 -18.75
CA THR A 14 18.56 9.29 -18.77
C THR A 14 18.18 9.12 -20.23
N ILE A 15 18.48 7.96 -20.81
CA ILE A 15 18.12 7.65 -22.20
C ILE A 15 16.66 7.19 -22.15
N LEU A 16 15.73 8.14 -22.23
CA LEU A 16 14.34 7.83 -22.54
C LEU A 16 14.28 7.48 -24.03
N ASP A 17 13.74 6.32 -24.37
CA ASP A 17 13.52 5.98 -25.78
C ASP A 17 12.29 6.75 -26.28
N ILE A 18 12.42 7.41 -27.44
CA ILE A 18 11.35 8.24 -27.98
C ILE A 18 10.60 7.44 -29.03
N ALA A 19 9.35 7.10 -28.72
CA ALA A 19 8.46 6.39 -29.64
C ALA A 19 7.43 7.35 -30.27
N THR A 20 7.24 7.24 -31.58
CA THR A 20 6.21 8.01 -32.33
C THR A 20 4.88 7.25 -32.46
N SER A 21 4.78 6.12 -31.76
CA SER A 21 3.59 5.27 -31.67
C SER A 21 3.58 4.57 -30.32
N TRP A 22 2.39 4.19 -29.85
CA TRP A 22 2.24 3.42 -28.61
C TRP A 22 3.14 2.18 -28.60
N PRO A 23 3.96 1.94 -27.56
CA PRO A 23 4.97 0.88 -27.53
C PRO A 23 4.35 -0.50 -27.28
N THR A 24 3.40 -0.90 -28.14
CA THR A 24 2.57 -2.11 -28.00
C THR A 24 3.43 -3.38 -27.94
N GLU A 25 4.46 -3.47 -28.79
CA GLU A 25 5.34 -4.65 -28.81
C GLU A 25 6.13 -4.80 -27.50
N LEU A 26 6.59 -3.68 -26.92
CA LEU A 26 7.33 -3.69 -25.65
C LEU A 26 6.40 -4.04 -24.49
N ILE A 27 5.20 -3.45 -24.44
CA ILE A 27 4.16 -3.82 -23.47
C ILE A 27 3.88 -5.33 -23.56
N GLN A 28 3.70 -5.86 -24.77
CA GLN A 28 3.42 -7.28 -24.96
C GLN A 28 4.58 -8.19 -24.59
N GLN A 29 5.82 -7.71 -24.72
CA GLN A 29 7.01 -8.43 -24.28
C GLN A 29 7.02 -8.63 -22.76
N TYR A 30 6.60 -7.63 -21.99
CA TYR A 30 6.54 -7.71 -20.53
C TYR A 30 5.26 -8.40 -20.02
N PHE A 31 4.09 -8.05 -20.59
CA PHE A 31 2.79 -8.38 -20.00
C PHE A 31 1.94 -9.36 -20.83
N GLY A 32 2.47 -9.89 -21.94
CA GLY A 32 1.75 -10.77 -22.86
C GLY A 32 0.70 -10.04 -23.71
N GLU A 33 -0.30 -10.75 -24.23
CA GLU A 33 -1.30 -10.18 -25.17
C GLU A 33 -2.35 -9.26 -24.52
N VAL A 34 -2.02 -8.58 -23.41
CA VAL A 34 -2.92 -7.60 -22.78
C VAL A 34 -2.98 -6.33 -23.63
N GLU A 35 -4.19 -5.94 -24.04
CA GLU A 35 -4.41 -4.70 -24.78
C GLU A 35 -4.59 -3.51 -23.82
N ILE A 36 -3.52 -2.74 -23.64
CA ILE A 36 -3.55 -1.48 -22.90
C ILE A 36 -3.76 -0.34 -23.90
N PRO A 37 -4.85 0.44 -23.82
CA PRO A 37 -5.10 1.52 -24.77
C PRO A 37 -4.10 2.66 -24.59
N SER A 38 -3.66 3.24 -25.70
CA SER A 38 -2.83 4.44 -25.69
C SER A 38 -3.61 5.67 -25.24
N PHE A 39 -2.91 6.69 -24.76
CA PHE A 39 -3.54 8.01 -24.61
C PHE A 39 -3.92 8.56 -26.00
N PRO A 40 -5.11 9.17 -26.17
CA PRO A 40 -5.56 9.65 -27.47
C PRO A 40 -4.81 10.92 -27.92
N ASN A 41 -4.52 11.02 -29.22
CA ASN A 41 -3.98 12.23 -29.87
C ASN A 41 -2.59 12.70 -29.37
N VAL A 42 -1.72 11.76 -29.02
CA VAL A 42 -0.32 12.03 -28.67
C VAL A 42 0.60 11.79 -29.87
N GLU A 43 1.60 12.66 -30.05
CA GLU A 43 2.62 12.53 -31.10
C GLU A 43 3.85 11.73 -30.66
N GLU A 44 4.27 11.86 -29.39
CA GLU A 44 5.48 11.24 -28.84
C GLU A 44 5.23 10.63 -27.46
N TYR A 45 5.85 9.46 -27.24
CA TYR A 45 5.91 8.77 -25.96
C TYR A 45 7.37 8.66 -25.54
N TYR A 46 7.67 9.05 -24.31
CA TYR A 46 8.99 8.86 -23.71
C TYR A 46 8.94 7.59 -22.86
N VAL A 47 9.60 6.54 -23.32
CA VAL A 47 9.51 5.19 -22.75
C VAL A 47 10.77 4.89 -21.95
N ASP A 48 10.60 4.39 -20.73
CA ASP A 48 11.68 3.97 -19.83
C ASP A 48 11.35 2.61 -19.20
N ASP A 49 12.22 1.64 -19.41
CA ASP A 49 12.18 0.33 -18.75
C ASP A 49 13.47 0.05 -17.93
N SER A 50 14.32 1.06 -17.76
CA SER A 50 15.63 0.90 -17.11
C SER A 50 15.53 0.55 -15.62
N GLN A 51 14.40 0.88 -14.99
CA GLN A 51 14.08 0.55 -13.59
C GLN A 51 12.77 -0.26 -13.47
N TYR A 52 12.52 -1.15 -14.44
CA TYR A 52 11.29 -1.96 -14.50
C TYR A 52 10.93 -2.67 -13.18
N GLU A 53 11.92 -3.24 -12.48
CA GLU A 53 11.71 -3.95 -11.21
C GLU A 53 11.21 -3.04 -10.08
N ASP A 54 11.51 -1.74 -10.14
CA ASP A 54 11.15 -0.77 -9.09
C ASP A 54 9.91 0.06 -9.46
N TYR A 55 9.73 0.41 -10.74
CA TYR A 55 8.73 1.38 -11.22
C TYR A 55 7.85 0.88 -12.38
N GLY A 56 8.00 -0.40 -12.76
CA GLY A 56 7.29 -0.96 -13.92
C GLY A 56 7.77 -0.34 -15.24
N LEU A 57 7.00 -0.55 -16.31
CA LEU A 57 7.24 0.12 -17.58
C LEU A 57 6.69 1.54 -17.53
N CYS A 58 7.56 2.54 -17.60
CA CYS A 58 7.18 3.95 -17.55
C CYS A 58 6.99 4.52 -18.96
N ILE A 59 5.90 5.24 -19.16
CA ILE A 59 5.58 5.96 -20.38
C ILE A 59 5.16 7.38 -20.00
N GLU A 60 5.96 8.36 -20.40
CA GLU A 60 5.71 9.77 -20.14
C GLU A 60 5.17 10.46 -21.40
N LEU A 61 4.19 11.34 -21.19
CA LEU A 61 3.66 12.29 -22.17
C LEU A 61 4.05 13.71 -21.74
N ALA A 62 4.71 14.46 -22.63
CA ALA A 62 5.10 15.84 -22.38
C ALA A 62 3.96 16.83 -22.66
N ASN A 63 4.02 18.02 -22.04
CA ASN A 63 3.05 19.11 -22.19
C ASN A 63 1.62 18.71 -21.79
N ALA A 64 1.50 17.92 -20.73
CA ALA A 64 0.23 17.50 -20.18
C ALA A 64 -0.43 18.60 -19.33
N ASP A 65 -1.74 18.49 -19.16
CA ASP A 65 -2.53 19.37 -18.29
C ASP A 65 -3.50 18.55 -17.42
N GLU A 66 -4.23 19.25 -16.53
CA GLU A 66 -5.19 18.66 -15.59
C GLU A 66 -6.31 17.82 -16.23
N THR A 67 -6.51 17.91 -17.55
CA THR A 67 -7.54 17.12 -18.25
C THR A 67 -7.05 15.71 -18.62
N TYR A 68 -5.74 15.44 -18.54
CA TYR A 68 -5.16 14.17 -18.97
C TYR A 68 -5.64 13.00 -18.10
N GLU A 69 -5.68 13.16 -16.78
CA GLU A 69 -6.12 12.10 -15.87
C GLU A 69 -7.54 11.62 -16.18
N GLU A 70 -8.50 12.54 -16.31
CA GLU A 70 -9.88 12.19 -16.63
C GLU A 70 -10.03 11.64 -18.06
N THR A 71 -9.21 12.11 -19.01
CA THR A 71 -9.18 11.59 -20.38
C THR A 71 -8.69 10.15 -20.43
N TYR A 72 -7.59 9.84 -19.73
CA TYR A 72 -7.02 8.50 -19.73
C TYR A 72 -7.88 7.52 -18.93
N LYS A 73 -8.42 7.95 -17.78
CA LYS A 73 -9.43 7.22 -17.03
C LYS A 73 -10.62 6.83 -17.90
N ALA A 74 -11.19 7.78 -18.67
CA ALA A 74 -12.29 7.47 -19.58
C ALA A 74 -11.88 6.48 -20.68
N THR A 75 -10.64 6.57 -21.16
CA THR A 75 -10.07 5.66 -22.17
C THR A 75 -9.94 4.24 -21.63
N LEU A 76 -9.40 4.07 -20.43
CA LEU A 76 -9.28 2.77 -19.74
C LEU A 76 -10.65 2.16 -19.43
N VAL A 77 -11.59 2.96 -18.92
CA VAL A 77 -12.97 2.51 -18.65
C VAL A 77 -13.67 2.05 -19.95
N ALA A 78 -13.47 2.76 -21.06
CA ALA A 78 -14.01 2.35 -22.37
C ALA A 78 -13.42 1.03 -22.88
N ALA A 79 -12.16 0.73 -22.51
CA ALA A 79 -11.50 -0.55 -22.77
C ALA A 79 -11.89 -1.66 -21.76
N GLY A 80 -12.74 -1.37 -20.78
CA GLY A 80 -13.24 -2.33 -19.80
C GLY A 80 -12.43 -2.45 -18.52
N PHE A 81 -11.40 -1.61 -18.32
CA PHE A 81 -10.63 -1.57 -17.08
C PHE A 81 -11.50 -1.09 -15.91
N THR A 82 -11.22 -1.61 -14.72
CA THR A 82 -11.77 -1.05 -13.47
C THR A 82 -10.79 -0.01 -12.97
N VAL A 83 -11.23 1.25 -12.87
CA VAL A 83 -10.36 2.37 -12.47
C VAL A 83 -10.79 2.91 -11.10
N SER A 84 -9.82 3.08 -10.19
CA SER A 84 -10.00 3.65 -8.85
C SER A 84 -8.91 4.67 -8.55
N PHE A 85 -9.15 5.55 -7.58
CA PHE A 85 -8.15 6.49 -7.09
C PHE A 85 -7.43 5.89 -5.87
N ASP A 86 -6.10 5.81 -5.92
CA ASP A 86 -5.25 5.41 -4.80
C ASP A 86 -4.73 6.67 -4.08
N SER A 87 -5.32 6.95 -2.91
CA SER A 87 -4.92 8.09 -2.08
C SER A 87 -3.51 7.99 -1.49
N SER A 88 -2.91 6.80 -1.45
CA SER A 88 -1.56 6.61 -0.90
C SER A 88 -0.48 7.08 -1.88
N SER A 89 -0.72 6.85 -3.18
CA SER A 89 0.14 7.25 -4.28
C SER A 89 -0.28 8.57 -4.94
N ASP A 90 -1.43 9.13 -4.54
CA ASP A 90 -2.06 10.31 -5.16
C ASP A 90 -2.22 10.15 -6.68
N ALA A 91 -2.65 8.95 -7.10
CA ALA A 91 -2.70 8.53 -8.50
C ALA A 91 -3.97 7.73 -8.79
N TYR A 92 -4.35 7.66 -10.06
CA TYR A 92 -5.36 6.71 -10.51
C TYR A 92 -4.71 5.38 -10.86
N VAL A 93 -5.42 4.28 -10.59
CA VAL A 93 -5.00 2.92 -10.91
C VAL A 93 -6.12 2.23 -11.69
N GLY A 94 -5.80 1.74 -12.88
CA GLY A 94 -6.67 0.93 -13.72
C GLY A 94 -6.22 -0.52 -13.76
N VAL A 95 -7.09 -1.45 -13.36
CA VAL A 95 -6.84 -2.89 -13.44
C VAL A 95 -7.51 -3.46 -14.67
N ASP A 96 -6.77 -4.25 -15.46
CA ASP A 96 -7.28 -4.84 -16.69
C ASP A 96 -8.37 -5.90 -16.42
N PRO A 97 -9.26 -6.19 -17.38
CA PRO A 97 -10.36 -7.15 -17.20
C PRO A 97 -9.92 -8.57 -16.83
N THR A 98 -8.68 -8.95 -17.16
CA THR A 98 -8.13 -10.28 -16.85
C THR A 98 -7.44 -10.34 -15.49
N GLY A 99 -7.21 -9.20 -14.82
CA GLY A 99 -6.56 -9.12 -13.52
C GLY A 99 -5.09 -9.58 -13.58
N LYS A 100 -4.38 -9.20 -14.63
CA LYS A 100 -2.95 -9.48 -14.85
C LYS A 100 -2.10 -8.23 -14.92
N VAL A 101 -2.67 -7.07 -15.22
CA VAL A 101 -1.98 -5.81 -15.41
C VAL A 101 -2.70 -4.69 -14.67
N GLU A 102 -1.93 -3.86 -13.99
CA GLU A 102 -2.39 -2.58 -13.50
C GLU A 102 -1.64 -1.42 -14.17
N VAL A 103 -2.37 -0.33 -14.34
CA VAL A 103 -1.90 0.89 -14.99
C VAL A 103 -2.10 2.03 -14.00
N MET A 104 -1.01 2.47 -13.38
CA MET A 104 -1.00 3.67 -12.55
C MET A 104 -0.77 4.89 -13.44
N PHE A 105 -1.49 5.97 -13.21
CA PHE A 105 -1.30 7.20 -13.96
C PHE A 105 -1.63 8.44 -13.14
N TYR A 106 -0.85 9.49 -13.36
CA TYR A 106 -0.96 10.76 -12.66
C TYR A 106 -0.32 11.90 -13.46
N LEU A 107 -0.78 13.12 -13.18
CA LEU A 107 -0.12 14.34 -13.65
C LEU A 107 1.01 14.73 -12.69
N TYR A 108 2.21 14.91 -13.22
CA TYR A 108 3.37 15.41 -12.48
C TYR A 108 3.98 16.62 -13.21
N ASP A 109 3.79 17.81 -12.62
CA ASP A 109 4.19 19.10 -13.22
C ASP A 109 3.56 19.29 -14.61
N ASP A 110 4.36 19.35 -15.68
CA ASP A 110 3.92 19.48 -17.08
C ASP A 110 3.93 18.15 -17.84
N LYS A 111 3.99 17.03 -17.12
CA LYS A 111 4.11 15.67 -17.66
C LYS A 111 2.98 14.79 -17.15
N PHE A 112 2.52 13.90 -18.00
CA PHE A 112 1.59 12.83 -17.61
C PHE A 112 2.34 11.51 -17.63
N GLU A 113 2.36 10.83 -16.49
CA GLU A 113 3.08 9.59 -16.32
C GLU A 113 2.09 8.42 -16.33
N ILE A 114 2.43 7.37 -17.08
CA ILE A 114 1.73 6.09 -17.12
C ILE A 114 2.76 5.03 -16.74
N GLN A 115 2.49 4.29 -15.67
CA GLN A 115 3.30 3.17 -15.22
C GLN A 115 2.48 1.89 -15.33
N ILE A 116 3.08 0.87 -15.92
CA ILE A 116 2.42 -0.42 -16.16
C ILE A 116 3.14 -1.48 -15.34
N TYR A 117 2.37 -2.24 -14.57
CA TYR A 117 2.86 -3.30 -13.69
C TYR A 117 2.11 -4.61 -13.94
N ASP A 118 2.75 -5.71 -13.56
CA ASP A 118 2.02 -6.95 -13.30
C ASP A 118 1.04 -6.69 -12.15
N TYR A 119 -0.25 -6.90 -12.39
CA TYR A 119 -1.24 -6.80 -11.34
C TYR A 119 -1.02 -7.96 -10.36
N VAL A 120 -0.53 -7.62 -9.19
CA VAL A 120 -0.60 -8.49 -8.03
C VAL A 120 -1.90 -8.13 -7.33
N PRO A 121 -3.00 -8.90 -7.50
CA PRO A 121 -4.21 -8.62 -6.75
C PRO A 121 -3.84 -8.54 -5.28
N VAL A 122 -4.26 -7.45 -4.63
CA VAL A 122 -4.34 -7.42 -3.18
C VAL A 122 -5.31 -8.54 -2.83
N VAL A 123 -4.76 -9.71 -2.52
CA VAL A 123 -5.55 -10.83 -2.03
C VAL A 123 -6.00 -10.40 -0.65
N VAL A 124 -7.13 -9.69 -0.58
CA VAL A 124 -7.87 -9.53 0.66
C VAL A 124 -8.35 -10.93 0.98
N LYS A 125 -7.55 -11.66 1.75
CA LYS A 125 -7.93 -13.00 2.17
C LYS A 125 -9.24 -12.82 2.96
N GLU A 126 -10.21 -13.71 2.79
CA GLU A 126 -11.51 -13.60 3.48
C GLU A 126 -11.30 -13.40 5.01
N ASN A 127 -10.27 -14.07 5.52
CA ASN A 127 -9.75 -14.01 6.88
C ASN A 127 -8.71 -12.89 7.12
N GLU A 128 -8.71 -11.78 6.38
CA GLU A 128 -7.83 -10.64 6.62
C GLU A 128 -8.61 -9.38 7.02
N LEU A 129 -8.19 -8.72 8.10
CA LEU A 129 -8.65 -7.39 8.48
C LEU A 129 -7.60 -6.36 8.08
N THR A 130 -7.92 -5.55 7.07
CA THR A 130 -7.08 -4.42 6.65
C THR A 130 -7.48 -3.15 7.40
N PHE A 131 -6.48 -2.34 7.78
CA PHE A 131 -6.69 -1.05 8.40
C PHE A 131 -6.79 0.10 7.38
N ALA A 132 -6.71 -0.22 6.09
CA ALA A 132 -7.00 0.71 4.99
C ALA A 132 -8.50 0.95 4.80
N ASP A 133 -9.35 -0.02 5.14
CA ASP A 133 -10.80 0.10 5.01
C ASP A 133 -11.41 0.79 6.23
N GLU A 134 -11.80 2.04 6.02
CA GLU A 134 -12.32 2.93 7.06
C GLU A 134 -13.73 2.56 7.54
N THR A 135 -14.44 1.69 6.81
CA THR A 135 -15.81 1.29 7.17
C THR A 135 -15.85 0.44 8.45
N TYR A 136 -14.71 -0.14 8.84
CA TYR A 136 -14.59 -0.96 10.05
C TYR A 136 -14.35 -0.14 11.34
N ILE A 137 -14.17 1.19 11.27
CA ILE A 137 -13.81 2.04 12.42
C ILE A 137 -15.06 2.60 13.12
N GLN A 138 -15.16 2.44 14.44
CA GLN A 138 -16.28 3.02 15.21
C GLN A 138 -16.04 4.46 15.69
N GLU A 139 -14.86 4.80 16.21
CA GLU A 139 -14.54 6.12 16.77
C GLU A 139 -13.07 6.50 16.51
N LYS A 140 -12.72 7.80 16.56
CA LYS A 140 -11.35 8.30 16.34
C LYS A 140 -10.86 9.12 17.53
N ASN A 141 -9.55 9.06 17.80
CA ASN A 141 -8.89 9.69 18.93
C ASN A 141 -9.60 9.41 20.27
N ALA A 142 -10.11 8.20 20.42
CA ALA A 142 -10.86 7.74 21.58
C ALA A 142 -9.93 7.05 22.58
N ASP A 143 -10.41 6.82 23.80
CA ASP A 143 -9.68 5.98 24.76
C ASP A 143 -9.72 4.49 24.35
N SER A 144 -10.65 4.10 23.47
CA SER A 144 -10.73 2.76 22.87
C SER A 144 -11.45 2.80 21.51
N THR A 145 -11.09 1.92 20.59
CA THR A 145 -11.76 1.72 19.30
C THR A 145 -11.70 0.25 18.92
N THR A 146 -12.75 -0.23 18.25
CA THR A 146 -12.82 -1.61 17.76
C THR A 146 -13.06 -1.66 16.26
N TRP A 147 -12.28 -2.49 15.58
CA TRP A 147 -12.50 -2.91 14.20
C TRP A 147 -13.21 -4.25 14.19
N ILE A 148 -14.24 -4.38 13.34
CA ILE A 148 -15.07 -5.60 13.24
C ILE A 148 -15.18 -5.97 11.76
N LYS A 149 -14.76 -7.19 11.43
CA LYS A 149 -15.00 -7.82 10.12
C LYS A 149 -15.50 -9.24 10.38
N ASP A 150 -16.78 -9.50 10.08
CA ASP A 150 -17.45 -10.75 10.43
C ASP A 150 -17.29 -11.10 11.92
N ASP A 151 -16.74 -12.27 12.24
CA ASP A 151 -16.46 -12.73 13.61
C ASP A 151 -15.10 -12.25 14.15
N TYR A 152 -14.30 -11.57 13.33
CA TYR A 152 -12.98 -11.06 13.71
C TYR A 152 -13.11 -9.67 14.31
N THR A 153 -12.52 -9.50 15.50
CA THR A 153 -12.51 -8.21 16.20
C THR A 153 -11.09 -7.82 16.56
N VAL A 154 -10.74 -6.56 16.36
CA VAL A 154 -9.50 -5.96 16.88
C VAL A 154 -9.90 -4.77 17.73
N THR A 155 -9.70 -4.83 19.03
CA THR A 155 -9.93 -3.71 19.95
C THR A 155 -8.60 -3.14 20.38
N VAL A 156 -8.44 -1.84 20.19
CA VAL A 156 -7.28 -1.09 20.69
C VAL A 156 -7.75 -0.19 21.82
N THR A 157 -6.99 -0.18 22.91
CA THR A 157 -7.20 0.69 24.06
C THR A 157 -5.97 1.55 24.28
N LYS A 158 -6.20 2.84 24.57
CA LYS A 158 -5.16 3.82 24.82
C LYS A 158 -4.17 3.39 25.91
N GLY A 159 -4.67 2.68 26.93
CA GLY A 159 -3.85 2.18 28.03
C GLY A 159 -3.08 3.30 28.73
N SER A 160 -1.75 3.16 28.79
CA SER A 160 -0.84 4.14 29.37
C SER A 160 -0.31 5.17 28.37
N SER A 161 -0.73 5.08 27.09
CA SER A 161 -0.26 5.97 26.04
C SER A 161 -0.74 7.41 26.25
N SER A 162 0.11 8.37 25.87
CA SER A 162 -0.27 9.78 25.78
C SER A 162 -1.14 10.11 24.56
N THR A 163 -1.29 9.17 23.63
CA THR A 163 -2.01 9.35 22.35
C THR A 163 -3.26 8.48 22.32
N GLY A 164 -4.40 9.06 21.93
CA GLY A 164 -5.65 8.31 21.73
C GLY A 164 -5.56 7.26 20.62
N VAL A 165 -6.57 6.39 20.55
CA VAL A 165 -6.70 5.34 19.54
C VAL A 165 -7.32 5.95 18.27
N GLY A 166 -6.70 5.71 17.12
CA GLY A 166 -7.05 6.40 15.87
C GLY A 166 -6.49 7.83 15.88
N ASN A 167 -5.71 8.16 14.85
CA ASN A 167 -4.92 9.39 14.80
C ASN A 167 -5.79 10.67 14.88
N THR A 168 -5.22 11.76 15.43
CA THR A 168 -5.95 13.00 15.77
C THR A 168 -6.46 13.78 14.55
N ASN A 169 -5.72 13.79 13.44
CA ASN A 169 -5.97 14.71 12.31
C ASN A 169 -6.06 14.04 10.93
N TYR A 170 -5.63 12.79 10.77
CA TYR A 170 -5.60 12.10 9.48
C TYR A 170 -5.97 10.63 9.65
N PHE A 171 -6.65 10.06 8.66
CA PHE A 171 -6.86 8.63 8.55
C PHE A 171 -5.49 7.94 8.55
N SER A 172 -5.29 7.01 9.48
CA SER A 172 -4.06 6.25 9.56
C SER A 172 -4.30 4.95 8.83
N ASN A 173 -4.11 4.98 7.51
CA ASN A 173 -3.66 3.82 6.76
C ASN A 173 -2.14 3.99 6.60
N PRO A 174 -1.31 3.23 7.32
CA PRO A 174 -1.58 2.13 8.28
C PRO A 174 -2.14 2.59 9.63
N LEU A 175 -2.77 1.68 10.40
CA LEU A 175 -3.16 1.93 11.80
C LEU A 175 -1.90 2.17 12.65
N ARG A 176 -1.78 3.38 13.20
CA ARG A 176 -0.65 3.77 14.06
C ARG A 176 -0.95 3.42 15.51
N LEU A 177 -0.20 2.47 16.04
CA LEU A 177 -0.21 2.12 17.44
C LEU A 177 1.00 2.73 18.14
N TYR A 178 0.79 3.24 19.36
CA TYR A 178 1.79 3.98 20.12
C TYR A 178 2.15 3.25 21.41
N ASN A 179 3.39 3.42 21.85
CA ASN A 179 3.87 2.87 23.12
C ASN A 179 2.87 3.12 24.26
N GLY A 180 2.53 2.05 24.98
CA GLY A 180 1.60 2.03 26.09
C GLY A 180 0.15 1.69 25.72
N GLN A 181 -0.17 1.59 24.42
CA GLN A 181 -1.46 1.08 23.95
C GLN A 181 -1.51 -0.44 24.05
N HIS A 182 -2.73 -0.95 24.23
CA HIS A 182 -3.04 -2.36 24.39
C HIS A 182 -4.00 -2.81 23.28
N VAL A 183 -3.76 -4.00 22.73
CA VAL A 183 -4.53 -4.56 21.60
C VAL A 183 -5.05 -5.93 21.99
N VAL A 184 -6.33 -6.16 21.70
CA VAL A 184 -7.01 -7.45 21.86
C VAL A 184 -7.54 -7.88 20.49
N ILE A 185 -7.22 -9.09 20.06
CA ILE A 185 -7.66 -9.69 18.79
C ILE A 185 -8.47 -10.94 19.13
N SER A 186 -9.70 -11.05 18.61
CA SER A 186 -10.56 -12.23 18.80
C SER A 186 -11.26 -12.65 17.51
N TRP A 187 -11.78 -13.88 17.46
CA TRP A 187 -12.28 -14.52 16.24
C TRP A 187 -13.55 -15.39 16.44
N GLY A 188 -14.35 -15.09 17.47
CA GLY A 188 -15.62 -15.77 17.72
C GLY A 188 -15.48 -17.29 17.88
N GLU A 189 -16.29 -18.06 17.14
CA GLU A 189 -16.29 -19.53 17.16
C GLU A 189 -15.29 -20.17 16.16
N LYS A 190 -14.53 -19.36 15.42
CA LYS A 190 -13.60 -19.87 14.40
C LYS A 190 -12.39 -20.57 15.03
N SER A 191 -11.81 -21.53 14.30
CA SER A 191 -10.56 -22.18 14.69
C SER A 191 -9.40 -21.44 14.04
N VAL A 192 -8.66 -20.63 14.80
CA VAL A 192 -7.49 -19.89 14.30
C VAL A 192 -6.23 -20.51 14.88
N ALA A 193 -5.34 -20.99 14.00
CA ALA A 193 -4.05 -21.58 14.36
C ALA A 193 -2.94 -20.55 14.51
N SER A 194 -2.96 -19.47 13.71
CA SER A 194 -2.01 -18.36 13.85
C SER A 194 -2.56 -17.04 13.31
N LEU A 195 -1.97 -15.93 13.75
CA LEU A 195 -2.19 -14.60 13.17
C LEU A 195 -0.93 -14.17 12.44
N THR A 196 -1.07 -13.65 11.23
CA THR A 196 0.00 -12.90 10.54
C THR A 196 -0.34 -11.42 10.63
N ILE A 197 0.55 -10.67 11.25
CA ILE A 197 0.45 -9.21 11.42
C ILE A 197 1.42 -8.58 10.43
N ASP A 198 0.89 -7.79 9.50
CA ASP A 198 1.69 -7.06 8.52
C ASP A 198 1.82 -5.60 8.95
N SER A 199 3.06 -5.11 9.02
CA SER A 199 3.37 -3.71 9.30
C SER A 199 3.75 -3.00 8.03
N SER A 200 3.21 -1.80 7.79
CA SER A 200 3.77 -0.93 6.75
C SER A 200 5.01 -0.25 7.33
N SER A 201 6.18 -0.55 6.80
CA SER A 201 7.48 -0.17 7.36
C SER A 201 7.94 1.28 7.09
N SER A 202 7.06 2.16 6.62
CA SER A 202 7.48 3.44 6.01
C SER A 202 7.88 4.56 6.99
N SER A 203 8.24 4.28 8.26
CA SER A 203 8.70 5.33 9.17
C SER A 203 9.86 4.95 10.10
N ASN A 204 10.78 5.89 10.30
CA ASN A 204 11.90 5.79 11.24
C ASN A 204 11.49 5.73 12.73
N LYS A 205 10.19 5.67 13.05
CA LYS A 205 9.63 5.64 14.40
C LYS A 205 8.84 4.37 14.70
N ALA A 206 8.56 3.57 13.67
CA ALA A 206 7.74 2.38 13.75
C ALA A 206 8.53 1.13 13.41
N ASP A 207 8.28 0.05 14.14
CA ASP A 207 8.89 -1.26 13.91
C ASP A 207 7.97 -2.36 14.45
N ILE A 208 7.87 -3.48 13.74
CA ILE A 208 7.01 -4.62 14.12
C ILE A 208 7.45 -5.23 15.46
N THR A 209 8.72 -5.13 15.84
CA THR A 209 9.28 -5.64 17.10
C THR A 209 8.87 -4.83 18.34
N THR A 210 8.12 -3.75 18.16
CA THR A 210 7.49 -3.01 19.27
C THR A 210 6.23 -3.70 19.80
N ILE A 211 5.69 -4.71 19.09
CA ILE A 211 4.68 -5.61 19.66
C ILE A 211 5.35 -6.37 20.81
N GLY A 212 4.75 -6.38 21.98
CA GLY A 212 5.32 -6.97 23.18
C GLY A 212 4.27 -7.50 24.13
N ASN A 213 4.71 -8.19 25.17
CA ASN A 213 3.83 -8.76 26.21
C ASN A 213 2.68 -9.61 25.63
N VAL A 214 2.96 -10.40 24.60
CA VAL A 214 1.94 -11.20 23.92
C VAL A 214 1.38 -12.26 24.86
N VAL A 215 0.05 -12.34 24.93
CA VAL A 215 -0.74 -13.33 25.68
C VAL A 215 -1.70 -14.05 24.72
N GLY A 216 -1.96 -15.33 24.96
CA GLY A 216 -2.82 -16.14 24.08
C GLY A 216 -2.09 -16.79 22.90
N GLY A 217 -0.77 -16.56 22.79
CA GLY A 217 0.07 -17.17 21.77
C GLY A 217 1.56 -16.83 21.92
N GLU A 218 2.37 -17.33 21.00
CA GLU A 218 3.81 -17.05 20.90
C GLU A 218 4.12 -16.28 19.63
N ILE A 219 4.88 -15.18 19.75
CA ILE A 219 5.22 -14.30 18.62
C ILE A 219 6.60 -14.59 18.04
N THR A 220 6.68 -14.60 16.70
CA THR A 220 7.92 -14.64 15.91
C THR A 220 7.95 -13.45 14.96
N TYR A 221 9.09 -12.76 14.87
CA TYR A 221 9.26 -11.59 14.01
C TYR A 221 9.96 -11.95 12.69
N GLY A 222 9.40 -11.46 11.59
CA GLY A 222 10.04 -11.34 10.28
C GLY A 222 10.58 -9.93 10.05
N PHE A 223 10.78 -9.56 8.78
CA PHE A 223 11.26 -8.22 8.41
C PHE A 223 10.17 -7.16 8.60
N GLU A 224 8.99 -7.36 8.01
CA GLU A 224 7.83 -6.46 8.12
C GLU A 224 6.60 -7.15 8.69
N THR A 225 6.74 -8.43 9.05
CA THR A 225 5.65 -9.27 9.49
C THR A 225 5.94 -9.82 10.88
N ALA A 226 4.90 -10.10 11.64
CA ALA A 226 4.99 -10.91 12.84
C ALA A 226 3.96 -12.03 12.76
N THR A 227 4.34 -13.23 13.20
CA THR A 227 3.42 -14.36 13.30
C THR A 227 3.19 -14.68 14.78
N ILE A 228 1.93 -14.68 15.20
CA ILE A 228 1.53 -15.16 16.53
C ILE A 228 0.92 -16.55 16.36
N THR A 229 1.59 -17.58 16.88
CA THR A 229 1.04 -18.93 16.94
C THR A 229 0.08 -19.03 18.12
N ILE A 230 -1.18 -19.41 17.87
CA ILE A 230 -2.23 -19.41 18.90
C ILE A 230 -2.00 -20.55 19.89
N ALA A 231 -2.10 -20.24 21.18
CA ALA A 231 -2.03 -21.25 22.22
C ALA A 231 -3.29 -22.13 22.21
N GLU A 232 -3.14 -23.41 22.56
CA GLU A 232 -4.25 -24.36 22.57
C GLU A 232 -5.42 -23.85 23.43
N GLY A 233 -6.61 -23.77 22.83
CA GLY A 233 -7.85 -23.33 23.49
C GLY A 233 -7.99 -21.82 23.68
N ALA A 234 -7.04 -21.00 23.20
CA ALA A 234 -7.21 -19.55 23.20
C ALA A 234 -8.31 -19.14 22.19
N THR A 235 -9.11 -18.15 22.59
CA THR A 235 -10.15 -17.51 21.75
C THR A 235 -9.79 -16.07 21.38
N GLN A 236 -8.68 -15.58 21.92
CA GLN A 236 -8.14 -14.25 21.68
C GLN A 236 -6.63 -14.21 21.90
N VAL A 237 -6.00 -13.20 21.32
CA VAL A 237 -4.62 -12.79 21.59
C VAL A 237 -4.62 -11.36 22.08
N GLU A 238 -3.72 -11.07 23.00
CA GLU A 238 -3.49 -9.73 23.50
C GLU A 238 -2.03 -9.34 23.36
N PHE A 239 -1.75 -8.06 23.12
CA PHE A 239 -0.39 -7.54 23.17
C PHE A 239 -0.38 -6.04 23.51
N ASP A 240 0.77 -5.57 23.97
CA ASP A 240 1.04 -4.16 24.18
C ASP A 240 2.00 -3.64 23.12
N ILE A 241 1.93 -2.34 22.83
CA ILE A 241 3.03 -1.67 22.15
C ILE A 241 4.04 -1.19 23.20
N VAL A 242 5.26 -1.69 23.09
CA VAL A 242 6.37 -1.38 23.99
C VAL A 242 7.47 -0.65 23.24
N THR A 243 8.29 0.11 23.97
CA THR A 243 9.47 0.75 23.39
C THR A 243 10.54 -0.30 23.13
N LYS A 244 11.05 -0.35 21.91
CA LYS A 244 12.16 -1.22 21.49
C LYS A 244 13.21 -0.35 20.82
N ASP A 245 14.41 -0.28 21.41
CA ASP A 245 15.48 0.60 20.96
C ASP A 245 15.01 2.06 20.78
N SER A 246 15.06 2.59 19.56
CA SER A 246 14.55 3.93 19.22
C SER A 246 13.06 3.95 18.83
N TYR A 247 12.46 2.79 18.58
CA TYR A 247 11.10 2.64 18.08
C TYR A 247 10.08 2.68 19.22
N LYS A 248 8.97 3.38 18.97
CA LYS A 248 7.91 3.62 19.96
C LYS A 248 6.51 3.38 19.40
N GLN A 249 6.43 2.86 18.19
CA GLN A 249 5.20 2.72 17.44
C GLN A 249 5.24 1.43 16.63
N CYS A 250 4.05 0.91 16.33
CA CYS A 250 3.84 -0.11 15.31
C CYS A 250 2.82 0.42 14.32
N HIS A 251 3.04 0.23 13.03
CA HIS A 251 2.17 0.73 11.97
C HIS A 251 1.53 -0.46 11.27
N LEU A 252 0.35 -0.88 11.75
CA LEU A 252 -0.33 -2.08 11.27
C LEU A 252 -1.03 -1.82 9.94
N ALA A 253 -0.68 -2.58 8.92
CA ALA A 253 -1.35 -2.58 7.61
C ALA A 253 -2.55 -3.53 7.62
N SER A 254 -2.33 -4.78 8.04
CA SER A 254 -3.38 -5.80 8.12
C SER A 254 -3.08 -6.88 9.17
N ILE A 255 -4.11 -7.67 9.47
CA ILE A 255 -4.01 -8.91 10.24
C ILE A 255 -4.72 -10.03 9.47
N THR A 256 -3.98 -11.07 9.08
CA THR A 256 -4.53 -12.32 8.54
C THR A 256 -4.74 -13.35 9.68
N PHE A 257 -5.92 -13.97 9.73
CA PHE A 257 -6.33 -15.00 10.69
C PHE A 257 -6.22 -16.39 10.06
N ASN A 258 -5.09 -17.08 10.23
CA ASN A 258 -4.86 -18.39 9.60
C ASN A 258 -5.57 -19.50 10.40
N GLU A 259 -6.46 -20.24 9.73
CA GLU A 259 -7.24 -21.36 10.30
C GLU A 259 -6.49 -22.70 10.27
#